data_AF-A0A957QVX2-F1
#
_entry.id   AF-A0A957QVX2-F1
#
_cell.length_a   1.000
_cell.length_b   1.000
_cell.length_c   1.000
_cell.angle_alpha   90.00
_cell.angle_beta   90.00
_cell.angle_gamma   90.00
#
_symmetry.space_group_name_H-M   'P 1'
#
loop_
_entity.id
_entity.type
_entity.pdbx_description
1 polymer ?
#
loop_
_entity_poly.entity_id
_entity_poly.type
_entity_poly.pdbx_seq_one_letter_code
_entity_poly.pdbx_strand_id
1 'polypeptide(L)'
;TRDRATVGELLDQTCAFLAVEEPLRARLAGRAIPFGSRLADFLEMTVLESEADAYDPRADRVTLMTLHAAKGLEFPVVFMAGCEESLLPYVREGEAPDIEEERRLFYVGMTRAREKLILAHARTRFLFGRRMENEPSRFVGEIEAALVELRCHEMPAPPSTPAAEQLGLFG
;
A
#
# COMPACT_ATOMS: atom_id res chain seq x y z
N THR A 1 -14.54 -34.57 -31.62
CA THR A 1 -14.52 -33.13 -31.26
C THR A 1 -14.02 -33.07 -29.83
N ARG A 2 -12.73 -32.75 -29.59
CA ARG A 2 -12.20 -32.70 -28.22
C ARG A 2 -12.74 -31.44 -27.55
N ASP A 3 -13.43 -31.62 -26.44
CA ASP A 3 -13.89 -30.53 -25.60
C ASP A 3 -12.67 -29.72 -25.14
N ARG A 4 -12.65 -28.41 -25.40
CA ARG A 4 -11.53 -27.56 -24.97
C ARG A 4 -11.73 -27.26 -23.49
N ALA A 5 -10.74 -27.59 -22.67
CA ALA A 5 -10.73 -27.22 -21.26
C ALA A 5 -11.03 -25.73 -21.10
N THR A 6 -11.88 -25.40 -20.13
CA THR A 6 -12.19 -24.01 -19.81
C THR A 6 -11.02 -23.33 -19.12
N VAL A 7 -10.98 -22.01 -19.17
CA VAL A 7 -9.98 -21.20 -18.44
C VAL A 7 -10.07 -21.48 -16.94
N GLY A 8 -11.27 -21.69 -16.40
CA GLY A 8 -11.48 -22.06 -15.00
C GLY A 8 -10.81 -23.39 -14.63
N GLU A 9 -11.02 -24.45 -15.43
CA GLU A 9 -10.39 -25.76 -15.20
C GLU A 9 -8.85 -25.69 -15.28
N LEU A 10 -8.32 -24.91 -16.22
CA LEU A 10 -6.88 -24.70 -16.37
C LEU A 10 -6.30 -23.94 -15.17
N LEU A 11 -7.01 -22.92 -14.67
CA LEU A 11 -6.62 -22.18 -13.48
C LEU A 11 -6.66 -23.03 -12.22
N ASP A 12 -7.69 -23.86 -12.04
CA ASP A 12 -7.80 -24.75 -10.88
C ASP A 12 -6.65 -25.76 -10.84
N GLN A 13 -6.34 -26.38 -11.99
CA GLN A 13 -5.19 -27.29 -12.11
C GLN A 13 -3.86 -26.59 -11.80
N THR A 14 -3.68 -25.38 -12.32
CA THR A 14 -2.45 -24.60 -12.11
C THR A 14 -2.34 -24.12 -10.65
N CYS A 15 -3.43 -23.64 -10.05
CA CYS A 15 -3.47 -23.20 -8.66
C CYS A 15 -3.25 -24.36 -7.69
N ALA A 16 -3.78 -25.55 -7.99
CA ALA A 16 -3.49 -26.77 -7.23
C ALA A 16 -2.01 -27.16 -7.33
N PHE A 17 -1.43 -27.11 -8.53
CA PHE A 17 0.00 -27.40 -8.76
C PHE A 17 0.93 -26.41 -8.03
N LEU A 18 0.61 -25.11 -8.05
CA LEU A 18 1.39 -24.05 -7.41
C LEU A 18 1.09 -23.88 -5.91
N ALA A 19 0.20 -24.69 -5.34
CA ALA A 19 -0.26 -24.57 -3.95
C ALA A 19 -0.78 -23.17 -3.59
N VAL A 20 -1.51 -22.53 -4.52
CA VAL A 20 -2.11 -21.21 -4.32
C VAL A 20 -3.21 -21.28 -3.27
N GLU A 21 -3.18 -20.34 -2.31
CA GLU A 21 -4.17 -20.22 -1.24
C GLU A 21 -5.60 -20.05 -1.75
N GLU A 22 -6.56 -20.62 -1.03
CA GLU A 22 -7.97 -20.67 -1.41
C GLU A 22 -8.61 -19.30 -1.70
N PRO A 23 -8.33 -18.22 -0.93
CA PRO A 23 -8.90 -16.90 -1.22
C PRO A 23 -8.42 -16.33 -2.55
N LEU A 24 -7.16 -16.57 -2.92
CA LEU A 24 -6.59 -16.11 -4.19
C LEU A 24 -7.11 -16.96 -5.35
N ARG A 25 -7.19 -18.28 -5.16
CA ARG A 25 -7.77 -19.22 -6.13
C ARG A 25 -9.22 -18.86 -6.49
N ALA A 26 -10.07 -18.65 -5.48
CA ALA A 26 -11.47 -18.29 -5.68
C ALA A 26 -11.63 -16.97 -6.46
N ARG A 27 -10.76 -15.98 -6.18
CA ARG A 27 -10.74 -14.72 -6.92
C ARG A 27 -10.35 -14.91 -8.38
N LEU A 28 -9.30 -15.68 -8.66
CA LEU A 28 -8.84 -15.97 -10.03
C LEU A 28 -9.90 -16.74 -10.82
N ALA A 29 -10.50 -17.76 -10.20
CA ALA A 29 -11.59 -18.54 -10.80
C ALA A 29 -12.80 -17.65 -11.13
N GLY A 30 -13.19 -16.76 -10.21
CA GLY A 30 -14.29 -15.80 -10.44
C GLY A 30 -14.06 -14.89 -11.64
N ARG A 31 -12.82 -14.42 -11.85
CA ARG A 31 -12.45 -13.59 -13.02
C ARG A 31 -12.46 -14.36 -14.33
N ALA A 32 -12.26 -15.68 -14.31
CA ALA A 32 -12.22 -16.50 -15.50
C ALA A 32 -13.61 -16.89 -16.04
N ILE A 33 -14.67 -16.80 -15.21
CA ILE A 33 -16.04 -17.19 -15.57
C ILE A 33 -16.51 -16.56 -16.90
N PRO A 34 -16.34 -15.25 -17.15
CA PRO A 34 -16.82 -14.62 -18.39
C PRO A 34 -16.10 -15.13 -19.66
N PHE A 35 -14.93 -15.76 -19.52
CA PHE A 35 -14.06 -16.12 -20.65
C PHE A 35 -14.31 -17.54 -21.16
N GLY A 36 -14.90 -18.43 -20.36
CA GLY A 36 -15.22 -19.80 -20.78
C GLY A 36 -13.98 -20.54 -21.28
N SER A 37 -13.90 -20.90 -22.56
CA SER A 37 -12.74 -21.54 -23.19
C SER A 37 -11.79 -20.58 -23.92
N ARG A 38 -11.99 -19.26 -23.81
CA ARG A 38 -11.23 -18.22 -24.52
C ARG A 38 -10.00 -17.80 -23.71
N LEU A 39 -8.99 -18.68 -23.68
CA LEU A 39 -7.76 -18.44 -22.92
C LEU A 39 -7.00 -17.19 -23.40
N ALA A 40 -6.93 -16.95 -24.72
CA ALA A 40 -6.23 -15.79 -25.27
C ALA A 40 -6.81 -14.47 -24.72
N ASP A 41 -8.13 -14.32 -24.77
CA ASP A 41 -8.85 -13.15 -24.26
C ASP A 41 -8.65 -12.95 -22.75
N PHE A 42 -8.61 -14.04 -21.97
CA PHE A 42 -8.34 -13.99 -20.53
C PHE A 42 -6.91 -13.52 -20.24
N LEU A 43 -5.93 -14.04 -20.98
CA LEU A 43 -4.52 -13.64 -20.83
C LEU A 43 -4.31 -12.19 -21.27
N GLU A 44 -4.94 -11.77 -22.35
CA GLU A 44 -4.89 -10.38 -22.82
C GLU A 44 -5.47 -9.42 -21.77
N MET A 45 -6.64 -9.74 -21.22
CA MET A 45 -7.21 -8.97 -20.10
C MET A 45 -6.26 -8.93 -18.90
N THR A 46 -5.71 -10.07 -18.49
CA THR A 46 -4.80 -10.15 -17.33
C THR A 46 -3.55 -9.29 -17.50
N VAL A 47 -3.03 -9.19 -18.72
CA VAL A 47 -1.87 -8.35 -19.06
C VAL A 47 -2.21 -6.86 -19.04
N LEU A 48 -3.46 -6.50 -19.36
CA LEU A 48 -3.91 -5.11 -19.44
C LEU A 48 -4.38 -4.53 -18.11
N GLU A 49 -4.67 -5.37 -17.10
CA GLU A 49 -5.16 -4.90 -15.81
C GLU A 49 -4.11 -4.14 -15.01
N SER A 50 -4.51 -2.98 -14.49
CA SER A 50 -3.74 -2.19 -13.53
C SER A 50 -4.27 -2.35 -12.10
N GLU A 51 -3.45 -2.02 -11.10
CA GLU A 51 -3.88 -2.00 -9.69
C GLU A 51 -5.07 -1.05 -9.45
N ALA A 52 -5.19 0.02 -10.25
CA ALA A 52 -6.29 0.97 -10.16
C ALA A 52 -7.63 0.35 -10.60
N ASP A 53 -7.61 -0.57 -11.57
CA ASP A 53 -8.81 -1.24 -12.09
C ASP A 53 -9.40 -2.25 -11.09
N ALA A 54 -8.62 -2.68 -10.09
CA ALA A 54 -9.06 -3.56 -9.02
C ALA A 54 -9.78 -2.81 -7.88
N TYR A 55 -9.85 -1.48 -7.93
CA TYR A 55 -10.54 -0.67 -6.93
C TYR A 55 -12.06 -0.82 -7.04
N ASP A 56 -12.68 -1.30 -5.96
CA ASP A 56 -14.14 -1.39 -5.84
C ASP A 56 -14.63 -0.40 -4.75
N PRO A 57 -15.30 0.70 -5.13
CA PRO A 57 -15.80 1.69 -4.18
C PRO A 57 -16.94 1.19 -3.28
N ARG A 58 -17.52 0.02 -3.58
CA ARG A 58 -18.61 -0.58 -2.77
C ARG A 58 -18.10 -1.55 -1.71
N ALA A 59 -16.83 -1.92 -1.77
CA ALA A 59 -16.25 -2.83 -0.81
C ALA A 59 -16.01 -2.13 0.53
N ASP A 60 -16.52 -2.71 1.63
CA ASP A 60 -16.31 -2.20 2.98
C ASP A 60 -14.91 -2.57 3.50
N ARG A 61 -13.89 -1.86 2.99
CA ARG A 61 -12.47 -2.08 3.32
C ARG A 61 -11.65 -0.81 3.17
N VAL A 62 -10.55 -0.75 3.90
CA VAL A 62 -9.50 0.26 3.66
C VAL A 62 -8.78 -0.08 2.36
N THR A 63 -8.57 0.94 1.53
CA THR A 63 -7.79 0.80 0.30
C THR A 63 -6.39 1.35 0.51
N LEU A 64 -5.39 0.52 0.22
CA LEU A 64 -3.99 0.91 0.21
C LEU A 64 -3.52 0.98 -1.25
N MET A 65 -2.84 2.06 -1.60
CA MET A 65 -2.32 2.27 -2.94
C MET A 65 -1.13 3.24 -2.92
N THR A 66 -0.39 3.30 -4.01
CA THR A 66 0.66 4.31 -4.21
C THR A 66 0.05 5.67 -4.59
N LEU A 67 0.80 6.76 -4.43
CA LEU A 67 0.36 8.09 -4.87
C LEU A 67 0.01 8.13 -6.36
N HIS A 68 0.78 7.39 -7.18
CA HIS A 68 0.55 7.27 -8.61
C HIS A 68 -0.79 6.58 -8.92
N ALA A 69 -1.06 5.46 -8.26
CA ALA A 69 -2.31 4.71 -8.45
C ALA A 69 -3.55 5.48 -7.97
N ALA A 70 -3.38 6.43 -7.06
CA ALA A 70 -4.48 7.27 -6.57
C ALA A 70 -4.93 8.35 -7.58
N LYS A 71 -4.18 8.58 -8.67
CA LYS A 71 -4.49 9.63 -9.64
C LYS A 71 -5.88 9.41 -10.25
N GLY A 72 -6.73 10.45 -10.19
CA GLY A 72 -8.10 10.40 -10.72
C GLY A 72 -9.13 9.77 -9.76
N LEU A 73 -8.69 9.23 -8.61
CA LEU A 73 -9.57 8.75 -7.55
C LEU A 73 -9.76 9.82 -6.47
N GLU A 74 -10.84 9.74 -5.69
CA GLU A 74 -11.09 10.64 -4.58
C GLU A 74 -11.78 9.89 -3.45
N PHE A 75 -11.44 10.25 -2.21
CA PHE A 75 -11.90 9.57 -1.00
C PHE A 75 -12.35 10.59 0.05
N PRO A 76 -13.36 10.26 0.88
CA PRO A 76 -13.77 11.12 1.99
C PRO A 76 -12.58 11.44 2.93
N VAL A 77 -11.80 10.40 3.27
CA VAL A 77 -10.65 10.50 4.16
C VAL A 77 -9.44 9.86 3.51
N VAL A 78 -8.30 10.55 3.53
CA VAL A 78 -7.01 10.06 3.01
C VAL A 78 -5.94 10.14 4.10
N PHE A 79 -5.20 9.04 4.25
CA PHE A 79 -3.98 8.98 5.03
C PHE A 79 -2.79 8.92 4.07
N MET A 80 -1.97 9.96 4.05
CA MET A 80 -0.67 9.93 3.39
C MET A 80 0.39 9.56 4.43
N ALA A 81 0.88 8.33 4.35
CA ALA A 81 1.94 7.84 5.21
C ALA A 81 3.32 8.06 4.56
N GLY A 82 4.35 8.20 5.39
CA GLY A 82 5.72 8.36 4.91
C GLY A 82 6.01 9.73 4.29
N CYS A 83 5.39 10.78 4.83
CA CYS A 83 5.74 12.16 4.51
C CYS A 83 7.07 12.53 5.17
N GLU A 84 8.15 11.89 4.70
CA GLU A 84 9.51 11.94 5.24
C GLU A 84 10.49 12.37 4.14
N GLU A 85 11.54 13.10 4.49
CA GLU A 85 12.67 13.30 3.58
C GLU A 85 13.23 11.95 3.10
N SER A 86 13.77 11.91 1.87
CA SER A 86 14.21 10.71 1.12
C SER A 86 13.12 9.72 0.67
N LEU A 87 11.93 9.77 1.27
CA LEU A 87 10.78 8.96 0.86
C LEU A 87 9.76 9.75 0.05
N LEU A 88 9.54 11.02 0.41
CA LEU A 88 8.71 11.98 -0.29
C LEU A 88 9.26 13.38 -0.02
N PRO A 89 10.13 13.94 -0.87
CA PRO A 89 10.49 13.48 -2.21
C PRO A 89 11.28 12.17 -2.19
N TYR A 90 10.94 11.25 -3.08
CA TYR A 90 11.68 10.01 -3.24
C TYR A 90 13.07 10.28 -3.84
N VAL A 91 14.10 9.81 -3.17
CA VAL A 91 15.49 9.91 -3.63
C VAL A 91 16.00 8.51 -3.94
N ARG A 92 16.31 8.27 -5.22
CA ARG A 92 17.03 7.06 -5.61
C ARG A 92 18.52 7.23 -5.30
N GLU A 93 19.14 6.16 -4.79
CA GLU A 93 20.56 6.17 -4.45
C GLU A 93 21.41 6.55 -5.68
N GLY A 94 22.18 7.64 -5.56
CA GLY A 94 23.05 8.15 -6.63
C GLY A 94 22.39 9.10 -7.64
N GLU A 95 21.09 9.40 -7.51
CA GLU A 95 20.38 10.33 -8.39
C GLU A 95 19.85 11.55 -7.61
N ALA A 96 19.84 12.72 -8.25
CA ALA A 96 19.15 13.87 -7.70
C ALA A 96 17.63 13.70 -7.88
N PRO A 97 16.81 13.94 -6.85
CA PRO A 97 15.36 13.85 -6.98
C PRO A 97 14.83 14.94 -7.93
N ASP A 98 13.86 14.58 -8.77
CA ASP A 98 13.03 15.58 -9.47
C ASP A 98 12.05 16.17 -8.45
N ILE A 99 12.49 17.22 -7.76
CA ILE A 99 11.70 17.87 -6.71
C ILE A 99 10.38 18.40 -7.23
N GLU A 100 10.31 18.86 -8.49
CA GLU A 100 9.08 19.41 -9.04
C GLU A 100 8.06 18.31 -9.34
N GLU A 101 8.50 17.16 -9.86
CA GLU A 101 7.63 16.01 -10.05
C GLU A 101 7.14 15.43 -8.71
N GLU A 102 8.04 15.26 -7.75
CA GLU A 102 7.67 14.76 -6.41
C GLU A 102 6.71 15.73 -5.69
N ARG A 103 6.88 17.03 -5.90
CA ARG A 103 5.94 18.05 -5.41
C ARG A 103 4.57 17.94 -6.08
N ARG A 104 4.51 17.69 -7.39
CA ARG A 104 3.25 17.40 -8.09
C ARG A 104 2.59 16.14 -7.56
N LEU A 105 3.36 15.10 -7.26
CA LEU A 105 2.86 13.86 -6.66
C LEU A 105 2.28 14.11 -5.26
N PHE A 106 2.98 14.87 -4.42
CA PHE A 106 2.47 15.27 -3.11
C PHE A 106 1.13 16.03 -3.24
N TYR A 107 1.06 17.03 -4.13
CA TYR A 107 -0.16 17.77 -4.40
C TYR A 107 -1.32 16.89 -4.90
N VAL A 108 -1.04 15.96 -5.84
CA VAL A 108 -2.05 15.00 -6.31
C VAL A 108 -2.56 14.18 -5.14
N GLY A 109 -1.68 13.66 -4.28
CA GLY A 109 -2.03 12.93 -3.06
C GLY A 109 -2.96 13.72 -2.13
N MET A 110 -2.61 14.98 -1.84
CA MET A 110 -3.42 15.85 -0.98
C MET A 110 -4.83 16.06 -1.56
N THR A 111 -4.93 16.31 -2.86
CA THR A 111 -6.21 16.57 -3.54
C THR A 111 -7.08 15.33 -3.74
N ARG A 112 -6.62 14.13 -3.33
CA ARG A 112 -7.49 12.94 -3.31
C ARG A 112 -8.44 12.96 -2.11
N ALA A 113 -8.16 13.76 -1.09
CA ALA A 113 -9.01 13.91 0.09
C ALA A 113 -10.15 14.90 -0.16
N ARG A 114 -11.39 14.50 0.16
CA ARG A 114 -12.57 15.37 0.07
C ARG A 114 -12.90 16.08 1.38
N GLU A 115 -12.78 15.37 2.50
CA GLU A 115 -13.21 15.89 3.81
C GLU A 115 -12.04 15.99 4.79
N LYS A 116 -11.18 14.96 4.83
CA LYS A 116 -10.07 14.91 5.78
C LYS A 116 -8.79 14.33 5.18
N LEU A 117 -7.71 15.07 5.34
CA LEU A 117 -6.36 14.66 4.99
C LEU A 117 -5.54 14.49 6.27
N ILE A 118 -4.87 13.35 6.41
CA ILE A 118 -3.92 13.08 7.48
C ILE A 118 -2.56 12.81 6.87
N LEU A 119 -1.56 13.59 7.25
CA LEU A 119 -0.16 13.42 6.85
C LEU A 119 0.61 12.81 8.02
N ALA A 120 1.31 11.71 7.78
CA ALA A 120 2.06 10.99 8.81
C ALA A 120 3.52 10.79 8.41
N HIS A 121 4.43 11.06 9.35
CA HIS A 121 5.85 10.76 9.26
C HIS A 121 6.27 9.87 10.44
N ALA A 122 7.25 9.00 10.23
CA ALA A 122 7.87 8.22 11.28
C ALA A 122 9.24 8.80 11.63
N ARG A 123 9.50 9.02 12.93
CA ARG A 123 10.84 9.44 13.41
C ARG A 123 11.93 8.41 13.06
N THR A 124 11.57 7.13 13.08
CA THR A 124 12.47 6.05 12.73
C THR A 124 11.71 4.99 11.94
N ARG A 125 12.31 4.53 10.84
CA ARG A 125 11.75 3.54 9.92
C ARG A 125 12.76 2.42 9.65
N PHE A 126 12.26 1.21 9.43
CA PHE A 126 13.05 0.12 8.86
C PHE A 126 12.61 -0.08 7.40
N LEU A 127 13.52 0.13 6.45
CA LEU A 127 13.24 0.05 5.02
C LEU A 127 14.45 -0.55 4.30
N PHE A 128 14.21 -1.51 3.38
CA PHE A 128 15.25 -2.20 2.61
C PHE A 128 16.42 -2.74 3.46
N GLY A 129 16.12 -3.29 4.64
CA GLY A 129 17.12 -3.86 5.55
C GLY A 129 17.92 -2.82 6.35
N ARG A 130 17.63 -1.53 6.21
CA ARG A 130 18.32 -0.44 6.90
C ARG A 130 17.35 0.30 7.83
N ARG A 131 17.86 0.71 9.00
CA ARG A 131 17.17 1.63 9.89
C ARG A 131 17.49 3.06 9.45
N MET A 132 16.45 3.86 9.24
CA MET A 132 16.54 5.24 8.77
C MET A 132 15.88 6.16 9.79
N GLU A 133 16.48 7.32 10.00
CA GLU A 133 15.90 8.43 10.76
C GLU A 133 15.77 9.59 9.79
N ASN A 134 14.53 9.84 9.37
CA ASN A 134 14.22 10.87 8.39
C ASN A 134 13.43 11.97 9.07
N GLU A 135 13.80 13.21 8.75
CA GLU A 135 13.01 14.38 9.11
C GLU A 135 11.67 14.37 8.34
N PRO A 136 10.64 15.10 8.83
CA PRO A 136 9.43 15.33 8.07
C PRO A 136 9.75 15.89 6.68
N SER A 137 8.99 15.47 5.68
CA SER A 137 9.10 15.96 4.31
C SER A 137 9.05 17.49 4.26
N ARG A 138 9.95 18.10 3.50
CA ARG A 138 9.93 19.53 3.19
C ARG A 138 8.57 20.02 2.68
N PHE A 139 7.84 19.19 1.95
CA PHE A 139 6.54 19.55 1.39
C PHE A 139 5.49 19.76 2.48
N VAL A 140 5.61 19.09 3.63
CA VAL A 140 4.75 19.32 4.80
C VAL A 140 5.04 20.70 5.40
N GLY A 141 6.31 21.10 5.47
CA GLY A 141 6.73 22.40 5.98
C GLY A 141 6.34 23.59 5.09
N GLU A 142 5.96 23.34 3.84
CA GLU A 142 5.47 24.37 2.93
C GLU A 142 3.96 24.64 3.05
N ILE A 143 3.22 23.77 3.74
CA ILE A 143 1.80 23.98 4.02
C ILE A 143 1.67 25.11 5.03
N GLU A 144 0.76 26.05 4.77
CA GLU A 144 0.50 27.17 5.67
C GLU A 144 0.16 26.65 7.08
N ALA A 145 0.90 27.11 8.09
CA ALA A 145 0.79 26.61 9.46
C ALA A 145 -0.63 26.75 10.04
N ALA A 146 -1.40 27.74 9.59
CA ALA A 146 -2.79 27.94 10.00
C ALA A 146 -3.72 26.78 9.57
N LEU A 147 -3.32 25.98 8.58
CA LEU A 147 -4.08 24.85 8.05
C LEU A 147 -3.67 23.51 8.66
N VAL A 148 -2.65 23.49 9.52
CA VAL A 148 -2.05 22.26 10.04
C VAL A 148 -2.33 22.11 11.54
N GLU A 149 -2.99 21.02 11.91
CA GLU A 149 -3.08 20.57 13.30
C GLU A 149 -1.99 19.52 13.56
N LEU A 150 -0.95 19.90 14.31
CA LEU A 150 0.13 18.98 14.68
C LEU A 150 -0.30 18.10 15.87
N ARG A 151 -0.25 16.79 15.68
CA ARG A 151 -0.46 15.80 16.74
C ARG A 151 0.80 14.98 16.95
N CYS A 152 1.48 15.22 18.05
CA CYS A 152 2.58 14.38 18.51
C CYS A 152 1.98 13.25 19.35
N HIS A 153 2.02 12.01 18.87
CA HIS A 153 1.69 10.87 19.73
C HIS A 153 2.90 10.61 20.63
N GLU A 154 2.77 10.93 21.92
CA GLU A 154 3.73 10.47 22.92
C GLU A 154 3.65 8.95 22.97
N MET A 155 4.76 8.27 22.62
CA MET A 155 4.82 6.84 22.83
C MET A 155 4.72 6.57 24.34
N PRO A 156 3.82 5.68 24.79
CA PRO A 156 3.85 5.24 26.17
C PRO A 156 5.24 4.63 26.44
N ALA A 157 5.83 4.96 27.59
CA ALA A 157 7.13 4.45 27.99
C ALA A 157 7.15 2.92 27.82
N PRO A 158 8.22 2.33 27.27
CA PRO A 158 8.32 0.88 27.17
C PRO A 158 8.07 0.28 28.56
N PRO A 159 7.30 -0.82 28.67
CA PRO A 159 7.08 -1.44 29.97
C PRO A 159 8.45 -1.77 30.57
N SER A 160 8.72 -1.24 31.78
CA SER A 160 9.94 -1.57 32.51
C SER A 160 10.00 -3.10 32.63
N THR A 161 11.04 -3.72 32.08
CA THR A 161 11.28 -5.16 32.27
C THR A 161 11.22 -5.41 33.77
N PRO A 162 10.27 -6.21 34.28
CA PRO A 162 10.27 -6.54 35.70
C PRO A 162 11.63 -7.17 35.99
N ALA A 163 12.33 -6.63 37.00
CA ALA A 163 13.57 -7.22 37.48
C ALA A 163 13.28 -8.70 37.73
N ALA A 164 14.04 -9.59 37.09
CA ALA A 164 13.86 -11.02 37.21
C ALA A 164 14.23 -11.47 38.63
N GLU A 165 13.32 -11.27 39.59
CA GLU A 165 13.29 -12.03 40.84
C GLU A 165 12.66 -13.39 40.56
N GLN A 166 13.31 -14.18 39.71
CA GLN A 166 12.97 -15.59 39.58
C GLN A 166 13.75 -16.38 40.64
N LEU A 167 13.16 -16.40 41.84
CA LEU A 167 13.07 -17.52 42.75
C LEU A 167 14.37 -18.28 43.02
N GLY A 168 15.06 -17.90 44.11
CA GLY A 168 15.89 -18.80 44.91
C GLY A 168 15.06 -19.86 45.66
N LEU A 169 14.08 -20.48 44.99
CA LEU A 169 13.13 -21.44 45.58
C LEU A 169 13.48 -22.91 45.26
N PHE A 170 14.69 -23.16 44.80
CA PHE A 170 15.32 -24.47 44.74
C PHE A 170 16.70 -24.40 45.42
N GLY A 171 16.67 -24.10 46.72
CA GLY A 171 17.79 -24.33 47.64
C GLY A 171 17.55 -25.62 48.42
#